data_AF-A0A6C0KAH5-F1
#
_entry.id   AF-A0A6C0KAH5-F1
#
_cell.length_a   1.000
_cell.length_b   1.000
_cell.length_c   1.000
_cell.angle_alpha   90.00
_cell.angle_beta   90.00
_cell.angle_gamma   90.00
#
_symmetry.space_group_name_H-M   'P 1'
#
loop_
_entity.id
_entity.type
_entity.pdbx_description
1 polymer ?
#
loop_
_entity_poly.entity_id
_entity_poly.type
_entity_poly.pdbx_seq_one_letter_code
_entity_poly.pdbx_strand_id
1 'polypeptide(L)'
;MTKAWGPLGWATLHTIAALYPDFPSQYELELLNRFLESFTQTILCPSCLQHFSDMVTVYTQRNPGWKNSRRTVCEFVFRAHNTVNQRTHKKMYTLEESIELLRSIMPDDHAARVKRQQYLVYIRNDWMKNMTLNGISSAPKLKELNTIEEEYWSKRSFSWSDIASFTNIAISPIPERSSATSSGDVIIPRITMPVSGGFKLKNIGKIGPLSSLRSR
;
A
#
# COMPACT_ATOMS: atom_id res chain seq x y z
N MET A 1 -12.00 -11.44 8.85
CA MET A 1 -12.69 -10.29 9.46
C MET A 1 -11.95 -9.00 9.10
N THR A 2 -12.46 -8.22 8.13
CA THR A 2 -11.91 -6.91 7.72
C THR A 2 -12.65 -5.73 8.36
N LYS A 3 -13.65 -6.01 9.21
CA LYS A 3 -14.74 -5.08 9.52
C LYS A 3 -14.30 -3.78 10.21
N ALA A 4 -13.20 -3.77 10.98
CA ALA A 4 -12.81 -2.60 11.77
C ALA A 4 -11.62 -1.81 11.19
N TRP A 5 -10.54 -2.48 10.74
CA TRP A 5 -9.35 -1.78 10.25
C TRP A 5 -9.56 -1.12 8.87
N GLY A 6 -10.37 -1.72 7.99
CA GLY A 6 -10.58 -1.22 6.63
C GLY A 6 -11.17 0.20 6.61
N PRO A 7 -12.32 0.43 7.29
CA PRO A 7 -12.88 1.78 7.41
C PRO A 7 -11.92 2.80 8.04
N LEU A 8 -11.15 2.40 9.07
CA LEU A 8 -10.15 3.26 9.70
C LEU A 8 -8.97 3.59 8.76
N GLY A 9 -8.54 2.63 7.94
CA GLY A 9 -7.49 2.84 6.95
C GLY A 9 -7.92 3.82 5.86
N TRP A 10 -9.14 3.65 5.31
CA TRP A 10 -9.68 4.60 4.34
C TRP A 10 -9.92 5.98 4.93
N ALA A 11 -10.44 6.07 6.16
CA ALA A 11 -10.54 7.32 6.89
C ALA A 11 -9.17 8.03 7.00
N THR A 12 -8.12 7.27 7.30
CA THR A 12 -6.75 7.79 7.39
C THR A 12 -6.26 8.34 6.05
N LEU A 13 -6.41 7.58 4.97
CA LEU A 13 -5.98 8.02 3.64
C LEU A 13 -6.75 9.27 3.16
N HIS A 14 -8.08 9.29 3.29
CA HIS A 14 -8.91 10.42 2.85
C HIS A 14 -8.59 11.68 3.64
N THR A 15 -8.42 11.58 4.96
CA THR A 15 -8.11 12.75 5.79
C THR A 15 -6.69 13.27 5.59
N ILE A 16 -5.71 12.40 5.30
CA ILE A 16 -4.35 12.84 4.95
C ILE A 16 -4.33 13.50 3.57
N ALA A 17 -5.05 12.94 2.59
CA ALA A 17 -5.18 13.57 1.28
C ALA A 17 -5.81 14.96 1.38
N ALA A 18 -6.79 15.11 2.29
CA ALA A 18 -7.43 16.37 2.59
C ALA A 18 -6.52 17.39 3.28
N LEU A 19 -5.72 16.94 4.25
CA LEU A 19 -4.75 17.77 4.98
C LEU A 19 -3.52 18.17 4.14
N TYR A 20 -3.28 17.48 3.02
CA TYR A 20 -2.12 17.71 2.18
C TYR A 20 -2.09 19.17 1.67
N PRO A 21 -0.93 19.84 1.60
CA PRO A 21 -0.86 21.22 1.11
C PRO A 21 -1.07 21.30 -0.42
N ASP A 22 -1.58 22.44 -0.89
CA ASP A 22 -1.68 22.72 -2.33
C ASP A 22 -0.31 22.91 -2.99
N PHE A 23 0.64 23.46 -2.23
CA PHE A 23 2.01 23.72 -2.65
C PHE A 23 2.98 23.04 -1.68
N PRO A 24 3.19 21.72 -1.79
CA PRO A 24 4.05 20.97 -0.88
C PRO A 24 5.52 21.38 -1.01
N SER A 25 6.18 21.54 0.13
CA SER A 25 7.63 21.61 0.22
C SER A 25 8.29 20.25 -0.08
N GLN A 26 9.59 20.25 -0.34
CA GLN A 26 10.35 19.00 -0.53
C GLN A 26 10.22 18.04 0.65
N TYR A 27 10.21 18.58 1.88
CA TYR A 27 9.97 17.80 3.09
C TYR A 27 8.61 17.10 3.07
N GLU A 28 7.56 17.76 2.60
CA GLU A 28 6.19 17.21 2.55
C GLU A 28 6.02 16.17 1.43
N LEU A 29 6.75 16.34 0.33
CA LEU A 29 6.84 15.33 -0.74
C LEU A 29 7.51 14.04 -0.24
N GLU A 30 8.53 14.15 0.60
CA GLU A 30 9.24 13.01 1.20
C GLU A 30 8.43 12.38 2.34
N LEU A 31 7.77 13.21 3.16
CA LEU A 31 6.90 12.77 4.24
C LEU A 31 5.72 11.96 3.69
N LEU A 32 5.09 12.39 2.60
CA LEU A 32 4.00 11.63 1.98
C LEU A 32 4.46 10.28 1.43
N ASN A 33 5.67 10.21 0.86
CA ASN A 33 6.26 8.94 0.43
C ASN A 33 6.46 7.97 1.60
N ARG A 34 7.11 8.44 2.69
CA ARG A 34 7.35 7.64 3.89
C ARG A 34 6.05 7.19 4.54
N PHE A 35 5.06 8.08 4.59
CA PHE A 35 3.72 7.77 5.06
C PHE A 35 3.08 6.67 4.22
N LEU A 36 3.01 6.83 2.89
CA LEU A 36 2.32 5.87 2.02
C LEU A 36 3.00 4.49 2.01
N GLU A 37 4.34 4.47 2.01
CA GLU A 37 5.11 3.24 2.14
C GLU A 37 4.80 2.53 3.48
N SER A 38 4.87 3.27 4.59
CA SER A 38 4.62 2.72 5.92
C SER A 38 3.16 2.27 6.09
N PHE A 39 2.20 3.05 5.59
CA PHE A 39 0.79 2.71 5.59
C PHE A 39 0.53 1.39 4.86
N THR A 40 1.12 1.22 3.67
CA THR A 40 0.98 0.00 2.86
C THR A 40 1.42 -1.24 3.65
N GLN A 41 2.56 -1.15 4.37
CA GLN A 41 3.08 -2.26 5.19
C GLN A 41 2.24 -2.55 6.44
N THR A 42 1.33 -1.66 6.83
CA THR A 42 0.41 -1.89 7.97
C THR A 42 -0.91 -2.57 7.58
N ILE A 43 -1.15 -2.81 6.29
CA ILE A 43 -2.38 -3.47 5.83
C ILE A 43 -2.39 -4.94 6.28
N LEU A 44 -3.30 -5.27 7.21
CA LEU A 44 -3.35 -6.58 7.89
C LEU A 44 -3.76 -7.75 7.00
N CYS A 45 -4.40 -7.48 5.85
CA CYS A 45 -4.88 -8.48 4.92
C CYS A 45 -3.85 -8.67 3.78
N PRO A 46 -3.19 -9.83 3.65
CA PRO A 46 -2.12 -10.02 2.65
C PRO A 46 -2.54 -9.75 1.21
N SER A 47 -3.72 -10.23 0.79
CA SER A 47 -4.24 -9.98 -0.56
C SER A 47 -4.74 -8.55 -0.77
N CYS A 48 -5.03 -7.82 0.31
CA CYS A 48 -5.37 -6.41 0.27
C CYS A 48 -4.09 -5.56 0.19
N LEU A 49 -3.04 -5.93 0.95
CA LEU A 49 -1.72 -5.31 0.92
C LEU A 49 -1.14 -5.40 -0.48
N GLN A 50 -1.06 -6.61 -1.05
CA GLN A 50 -0.50 -6.82 -2.38
C GLN A 50 -1.22 -5.94 -3.42
N HIS A 51 -2.55 -5.97 -3.43
CA HIS A 51 -3.33 -5.16 -4.35
C HIS A 51 -3.14 -3.65 -4.14
N PHE A 52 -3.05 -3.18 -2.90
CA PHE A 52 -2.78 -1.77 -2.62
C PHE A 52 -1.38 -1.37 -3.11
N SER A 53 -0.35 -2.20 -2.87
CA SER A 53 1.00 -2.02 -3.40
C SER A 53 1.02 -1.93 -4.93
N ASP A 54 0.25 -2.78 -5.61
CA ASP A 54 0.16 -2.79 -7.06
C ASP A 54 -0.51 -1.51 -7.58
N MET A 55 -1.62 -1.08 -6.96
CA MET A 55 -2.28 0.18 -7.27
C MET A 55 -1.35 1.39 -7.10
N VAL A 56 -0.63 1.47 -5.97
CA VAL A 56 0.35 2.53 -5.71
C VAL A 56 1.42 2.52 -6.81
N THR A 57 1.97 1.36 -7.13
CA THR A 57 3.04 1.24 -8.13
C THR A 57 2.55 1.68 -9.52
N VAL A 58 1.42 1.15 -9.98
CA VAL A 58 0.87 1.49 -11.30
C VAL A 58 0.52 2.99 -11.38
N TYR A 59 -0.11 3.53 -10.34
CA TYR A 59 -0.54 4.92 -10.35
C TYR A 59 0.64 5.88 -10.35
N THR A 60 1.62 5.68 -9.46
CA THR A 60 2.78 6.57 -9.32
C THR A 60 3.70 6.54 -10.53
N GLN A 61 3.84 5.39 -11.20
CA GLN A 61 4.58 5.28 -12.47
C GLN A 61 3.92 6.07 -13.61
N ARG A 62 2.59 6.06 -13.68
CA ARG A 62 1.84 6.77 -14.73
C ARG A 62 1.65 8.25 -14.43
N ASN A 63 1.71 8.64 -13.16
CA ASN A 63 1.42 10.00 -12.70
C ASN A 63 2.56 10.51 -11.81
N PRO A 64 3.73 10.87 -12.37
CA PRO A 64 4.88 11.32 -11.56
C PRO A 64 4.57 12.54 -10.68
N GLY A 65 3.61 13.39 -11.11
CA GLY A 65 3.14 14.55 -10.34
C GLY A 65 2.01 14.28 -9.35
N TRP A 66 1.70 13.01 -9.03
CA TRP A 66 0.56 12.64 -8.16
C TRP A 66 0.57 13.29 -6.77
N LYS A 67 1.75 13.70 -6.29
CA LYS A 67 1.95 14.32 -5.00
C LYS A 67 2.24 15.82 -5.05
N ASN A 68 2.06 16.47 -6.21
CA ASN A 68 2.43 17.88 -6.36
C ASN A 68 1.41 18.85 -5.75
N SER A 69 0.25 18.38 -5.30
CA SER A 69 -0.80 19.20 -4.68
C SER A 69 -1.80 18.35 -3.90
N ARG A 70 -2.59 18.99 -3.03
CA ARG A 70 -3.77 18.37 -2.38
C ARG A 70 -4.68 17.69 -3.39
N ARG A 71 -4.94 18.38 -4.50
CA ARG A 71 -5.80 17.92 -5.59
C ARG A 71 -5.34 16.57 -6.15
N THR A 72 -4.07 16.44 -6.50
CA THR A 72 -3.53 15.22 -7.12
C THR A 72 -3.45 14.05 -6.13
N VAL A 73 -3.22 14.32 -4.85
CA VAL A 73 -3.24 13.29 -3.79
C VAL A 73 -4.66 12.83 -3.51
N CYS A 74 -5.63 13.75 -3.45
CA CYS A 74 -7.05 13.41 -3.37
C CYS A 74 -7.46 12.52 -4.54
N GLU A 75 -7.15 12.92 -5.78
CA GLU A 75 -7.45 12.12 -6.96
C GLU A 75 -6.92 10.68 -6.81
N PHE A 76 -5.66 10.51 -6.40
CA PHE A 76 -5.09 9.18 -6.16
C PHE A 76 -5.93 8.37 -5.15
N VAL A 77 -6.21 8.94 -3.98
CA VAL A 77 -6.90 8.22 -2.90
C VAL A 77 -8.33 7.86 -3.29
N PHE A 78 -9.08 8.77 -3.92
CA PHE A 78 -10.43 8.49 -4.41
C PHE A 78 -10.43 7.40 -5.49
N ARG A 79 -9.49 7.45 -6.45
CA ARG A 79 -9.34 6.42 -7.48
C ARG A 79 -8.95 5.07 -6.90
N ALA A 80 -8.02 5.03 -5.95
CA ALA A 80 -7.64 3.80 -5.25
C ALA A 80 -8.85 3.19 -4.50
N HIS A 81 -9.65 4.02 -3.84
CA HIS A 81 -10.85 3.55 -3.15
C HIS A 81 -11.91 3.00 -4.12
N ASN A 82 -12.15 3.69 -5.24
CA ASN A 82 -13.06 3.21 -6.29
C ASN A 82 -12.57 1.93 -6.95
N THR A 83 -11.25 1.73 -7.09
CA THR A 83 -10.66 0.48 -7.58
C THR A 83 -10.97 -0.68 -6.64
N VAL A 84 -10.89 -0.45 -5.32
CA VAL A 84 -11.29 -1.46 -4.32
C VAL A 84 -12.80 -1.67 -4.30
N ASN A 85 -13.61 -0.62 -4.49
CA ASN A 85 -15.06 -0.77 -4.62
C ASN A 85 -15.43 -1.61 -5.84
N GLN A 86 -14.83 -1.37 -7.00
CA GLN A 86 -15.03 -2.16 -8.21
C GLN A 86 -14.67 -3.63 -7.97
N ARG A 87 -13.47 -3.90 -7.43
CA ARG A 87 -13.01 -5.26 -7.11
C ARG A 87 -13.92 -5.98 -6.12
N THR A 88 -14.58 -5.26 -5.22
CA THR A 88 -15.46 -5.81 -4.18
C THR A 88 -16.94 -5.68 -4.50
N HIS A 89 -17.30 -5.35 -5.74
CA HIS A 89 -18.68 -5.18 -6.23
C HIS A 89 -19.51 -4.19 -5.40
N LYS A 90 -18.88 -3.12 -4.92
CA LYS A 90 -19.52 -2.01 -4.24
C LYS A 90 -19.78 -0.85 -5.20
N LYS A 91 -20.64 0.08 -4.76
CA LYS A 91 -20.89 1.35 -5.47
C LYS A 91 -19.57 2.07 -5.75
N MET A 92 -19.37 2.46 -7.01
CA MET A 92 -18.38 3.46 -7.37
C MET A 92 -18.99 4.84 -7.13
N TYR A 93 -18.23 5.72 -6.51
CA TYR A 93 -18.68 7.06 -6.17
C TYR A 93 -18.10 8.07 -7.16
N THR A 94 -18.84 9.13 -7.43
CA THR A 94 -18.31 10.40 -7.95
C THR A 94 -17.55 11.15 -6.85
N LEU A 95 -16.79 12.19 -7.20
CA LEU A 95 -16.06 12.97 -6.20
C LEU A 95 -17.05 13.63 -5.24
N GLU A 96 -18.12 14.21 -5.78
CA GLU A 96 -19.15 14.93 -5.05
C GLU A 96 -19.85 14.01 -4.05
N GLU A 97 -20.28 12.82 -4.48
CA GLU A 97 -20.90 11.83 -3.58
C GLU A 97 -19.91 11.35 -2.49
N SER A 98 -18.63 11.23 -2.84
CA SER A 98 -17.61 10.81 -1.87
C SER A 98 -17.40 11.86 -0.79
N ILE A 99 -17.29 13.13 -1.16
CA ILE A 99 -17.11 14.25 -0.23
C ILE A 99 -18.34 14.38 0.67
N GLU A 100 -19.55 14.28 0.10
CA GLU A 100 -20.80 14.33 0.87
C GLU A 100 -20.84 13.23 1.93
N LEU A 101 -20.54 11.99 1.52
CA LEU A 101 -20.48 10.87 2.44
C LEU A 101 -19.42 11.08 3.53
N LEU A 102 -18.19 11.46 3.16
CA LEU A 102 -17.07 11.68 4.08
C LEU A 102 -17.41 12.74 5.12
N ARG A 103 -18.03 13.86 4.70
CA ARG A 103 -18.50 14.92 5.60
C ARG A 103 -19.49 14.39 6.63
N SER A 104 -20.40 13.50 6.23
CA SER A 104 -21.40 12.93 7.13
C SER A 104 -20.82 11.95 8.17
N ILE A 105 -19.81 11.17 7.80
CA ILE A 105 -19.25 10.10 8.66
C ILE A 105 -18.01 10.50 9.45
N MET A 106 -17.35 11.58 9.03
CA MET A 106 -16.12 12.13 9.62
C MET A 106 -16.16 13.65 9.55
N PRO A 107 -16.86 14.33 10.47
CA PRO A 107 -16.87 15.79 10.52
C PRO A 107 -15.44 16.35 10.75
N ASP A 108 -15.26 17.63 10.41
CA ASP A 108 -13.95 18.29 10.31
C ASP A 108 -13.06 18.18 11.58
N ASP A 109 -11.75 18.39 11.38
CA ASP A 109 -10.63 18.49 12.35
C ASP A 109 -10.52 17.42 13.45
N HIS A 110 -11.40 17.45 14.45
CA HIS A 110 -11.28 16.57 15.60
C HIS A 110 -11.58 15.11 15.23
N ALA A 111 -12.65 14.86 14.46
CA ALA A 111 -13.03 13.48 14.14
C ALA A 111 -12.02 12.82 13.20
N ALA A 112 -11.45 13.57 12.26
CA ALA A 112 -10.40 13.10 11.37
C ALA A 112 -9.15 12.62 12.15
N ARG A 113 -8.66 13.43 13.10
CA ARG A 113 -7.52 13.04 13.97
C ARG A 113 -7.84 11.79 14.79
N VAL A 114 -9.02 11.73 15.40
CA VAL A 114 -9.46 10.57 16.19
C VAL A 114 -9.45 9.30 15.34
N LYS A 115 -9.91 9.34 14.09
CA LYS A 115 -9.92 8.16 13.20
C LYS A 115 -8.50 7.68 12.85
N ARG A 116 -7.56 8.60 12.59
CA ARG A 116 -6.15 8.24 12.34
C ARG A 116 -5.50 7.59 13.55
N GLN A 117 -5.73 8.13 14.75
CA GLN A 117 -5.23 7.54 15.99
C GLN A 117 -5.86 6.16 16.26
N GLN A 118 -7.16 6.01 16.01
CA GLN A 118 -7.86 4.73 16.10
C GLN A 118 -7.27 3.67 15.15
N TYR A 119 -6.87 4.07 13.92
CA TYR A 119 -6.17 3.17 13.00
C TYR A 119 -4.87 2.65 13.61
N LEU A 120 -4.00 3.53 14.09
CA LEU A 120 -2.69 3.17 14.66
C LEU A 120 -2.82 2.26 15.89
N VAL A 121 -3.79 2.55 16.78
CA VAL A 121 -4.09 1.71 17.95
C VAL A 121 -4.61 0.34 17.53
N TYR A 122 -5.49 0.28 16.51
CA TYR A 122 -6.01 -0.99 16.01
C TYR A 122 -4.89 -1.89 15.50
N ILE A 123 -4.01 -1.37 14.63
CA ILE A 123 -2.90 -2.15 14.06
C ILE A 123 -1.97 -2.66 15.16
N ARG A 124 -1.60 -1.80 16.12
CA ARG A 124 -0.78 -2.19 17.27
C ARG A 124 -1.40 -3.36 18.03
N ASN A 125 -2.69 -3.25 18.36
CA ASN A 125 -3.41 -4.26 19.13
C ASN A 125 -3.54 -5.58 18.37
N ASP A 126 -3.77 -5.54 17.06
CA ASP A 126 -3.84 -6.75 16.23
C ASP A 126 -2.50 -7.50 16.22
N TRP A 127 -1.40 -6.78 16.02
CA TRP A 127 -0.06 -7.37 16.00
C TRP A 127 0.37 -7.94 17.34
N MET A 128 0.06 -7.24 18.45
CA MET A 128 0.37 -7.77 19.80
C MET A 128 -0.43 -9.03 20.11
N LYS A 129 -1.69 -9.12 19.67
CA LYS A 129 -2.55 -10.29 19.93
C LYS A 129 -2.16 -11.49 19.08
N ASN A 130 -1.84 -11.27 17.81
CA ASN A 130 -1.64 -12.35 16.86
C ASN A 130 -0.16 -12.75 16.69
N MET A 131 0.78 -11.95 17.22
CA MET A 131 2.24 -12.16 17.18
C MET A 131 2.76 -12.64 15.82
N THR A 132 2.20 -12.12 14.73
CA THR A 132 2.56 -12.57 13.38
C THR A 132 3.97 -12.10 13.02
N LEU A 133 4.71 -12.92 12.25
CA LEU A 133 6.05 -12.55 11.77
C LEU A 133 6.03 -11.22 10.98
N ASN A 134 4.97 -11.02 10.18
CA ASN A 134 4.73 -9.78 9.45
C ASN A 134 4.50 -8.58 10.38
N GLY A 135 3.79 -8.77 11.49
CA GLY A 135 3.59 -7.72 12.49
C GLY A 135 4.90 -7.32 13.18
N ILE A 136 5.78 -8.28 13.48
CA ILE A 136 7.10 -8.02 14.05
C ILE A 136 7.97 -7.24 13.06
N SER A 137 8.06 -7.72 11.81
CA SER A 137 8.89 -7.05 10.79
C SER A 137 8.38 -5.66 10.41
N SER A 138 7.08 -5.41 10.55
CA SER A 138 6.45 -4.13 10.23
C SER A 138 6.36 -3.16 11.41
N ALA A 139 6.80 -3.55 12.61
CA ALA A 139 6.81 -2.69 13.80
C ALA A 139 7.50 -1.32 13.59
N PRO A 140 8.66 -1.24 12.89
CA PRO A 140 9.27 0.06 12.58
C PRO A 140 8.39 0.95 11.70
N LYS A 141 7.61 0.38 10.78
CA LYS A 141 6.68 1.12 9.92
C LYS A 141 5.50 1.68 10.71
N LEU A 142 4.99 0.93 11.69
CA LEU A 142 3.97 1.48 12.59
C LEU A 142 4.54 2.60 13.48
N LYS A 143 5.79 2.47 13.96
CA LYS A 143 6.46 3.55 14.70
C LYS A 143 6.56 4.82 13.85
N GLU A 144 7.01 4.68 12.59
CA GLU A 144 7.09 5.78 11.62
C GLU A 144 5.73 6.48 11.44
N LEU A 145 4.63 5.73 11.28
CA LEU A 145 3.29 6.31 11.17
C LEU A 145 2.87 7.09 12.43
N ASN A 146 3.20 6.60 13.64
CA ASN A 146 2.90 7.35 14.87
C ASN A 146 3.70 8.65 14.91
N THR A 147 4.99 8.61 14.58
CA THR A 147 5.85 9.80 14.52
C THR A 147 5.31 10.83 13.52
N ILE A 148 4.98 10.41 12.30
CA ILE A 148 4.42 11.31 11.28
C ILE A 148 3.07 11.91 11.73
N GLU A 149 2.20 11.10 12.34
CA GLU A 149 0.92 11.59 12.87
C GLU A 149 1.15 12.69 13.93
N GLU A 150 1.93 12.37 14.97
CA GLU A 150 2.15 13.27 16.11
C GLU A 150 2.88 14.56 15.70
N GLU A 151 3.92 14.43 14.88
CA GLU A 151 4.79 15.56 14.55
C GLU A 151 4.24 16.46 13.45
N TYR A 152 3.40 15.93 12.55
CA TYR A 152 2.97 16.66 11.35
C TYR A 152 1.44 16.70 11.18
N TRP A 153 0.77 15.57 10.91
CA TRP A 153 -0.66 15.58 10.55
C TRP A 153 -1.56 16.11 11.66
N SER A 154 -1.21 15.79 12.91
CA SER A 154 -2.04 16.13 14.06
C SER A 154 -2.00 17.62 14.44
N LYS A 155 -1.03 18.37 13.89
CA LYS A 155 -0.86 19.83 14.10
C LYS A 155 -1.58 20.68 13.05
N ARG A 156 -2.29 20.04 12.11
CA ARG A 156 -2.96 20.69 10.98
C ARG A 156 -4.47 20.47 11.06
N SER A 157 -5.20 21.42 10.50
CA SER A 157 -6.65 21.38 10.30
C SER A 157 -7.00 21.40 8.81
N PHE A 158 -8.17 20.90 8.47
CA PHE A 158 -8.77 21.01 7.13
C PHE A 158 -10.31 21.01 7.23
N SER A 159 -10.97 21.54 6.20
CA SER A 159 -12.40 21.33 6.00
C SER A 159 -12.66 20.52 4.74
N TRP A 160 -13.67 19.65 4.74
CA TRP A 160 -14.13 19.00 3.51
C TRP A 160 -14.55 20.01 2.42
N SER A 161 -14.88 21.24 2.82
CA SER A 161 -15.18 22.35 1.91
C SER A 161 -14.00 22.74 1.03
N ASP A 162 -12.76 22.57 1.52
CA ASP A 162 -11.54 22.91 0.78
C ASP A 162 -11.40 22.06 -0.50
N ILE A 163 -11.88 20.81 -0.43
CA ILE A 163 -11.83 19.82 -1.52
C ILE A 163 -13.11 19.88 -2.36
N ALA A 164 -14.23 20.30 -1.77
CA ALA A 164 -15.50 20.45 -2.50
C ALA A 164 -15.40 21.48 -3.65
N SER A 165 -14.41 22.38 -3.60
CA SER A 165 -14.10 23.32 -4.67
C SER A 165 -13.47 22.67 -5.93
N PHE A 166 -13.00 21.43 -5.83
CA PHE A 166 -12.37 20.74 -6.94
C PHE A 166 -13.41 20.38 -8.01
N THR A 167 -13.25 20.95 -9.20
CA THR A 167 -14.08 20.63 -10.37
C THR A 167 -13.37 19.65 -11.30
N ASN A 168 -14.14 18.79 -11.98
CA ASN A 168 -13.67 17.94 -13.09
C ASN A 168 -12.55 16.93 -12.72
N ILE A 169 -12.57 16.35 -11.52
CA ILE A 169 -11.67 15.22 -11.20
C ILE A 169 -12.38 13.91 -11.55
N ALA A 170 -11.90 13.22 -12.59
CA ALA A 170 -12.39 11.90 -12.93
C ALA A 170 -11.78 10.83 -11.99
N ILE A 171 -12.57 10.35 -11.03
CA ILE A 171 -12.11 9.35 -10.05
C ILE A 171 -12.39 7.89 -10.48
N SER A 172 -12.25 7.62 -11.78
CA SER A 172 -12.38 6.26 -12.34
C SER A 172 -11.30 5.32 -11.76
N PRO A 173 -11.60 4.02 -11.62
CA PRO A 173 -10.64 3.02 -11.15
C PRO A 173 -9.26 3.11 -11.82
N ILE A 174 -8.22 2.81 -11.06
CA ILE A 174 -6.85 2.72 -11.53
C ILE A 174 -6.80 1.50 -12.45
N PRO A 175 -6.39 1.65 -13.73
CA PRO A 175 -6.36 0.50 -14.62
C PRO A 175 -5.35 -0.51 -14.12
N GLU A 176 -5.69 -1.79 -14.22
CA GLU A 176 -4.76 -2.86 -13.89
C GLU A 176 -3.50 -2.75 -14.77
N ARG A 177 -2.39 -3.32 -14.28
CA ARG A 177 -1.23 -3.53 -15.12
C ARG A 177 -1.68 -4.42 -16.27
N SER A 178 -1.75 -3.87 -17.48
CA SER A 178 -1.96 -4.67 -18.68
C SER A 178 -0.89 -5.76 -18.66
N SER A 179 -1.31 -6.99 -18.43
CA SER A 179 -0.48 -8.14 -18.77
C SER A 179 -0.17 -7.95 -20.24
N ALA A 180 1.10 -7.74 -20.56
CA ALA A 180 1.53 -7.98 -21.92
C ALA A 180 1.21 -9.45 -22.17
N THR A 181 0.09 -9.72 -22.85
CA THR A 181 -0.18 -11.01 -23.46
C THR A 181 0.82 -11.16 -24.60
N SER A 182 2.05 -11.54 -24.28
CA SER A 182 2.87 -12.26 -25.24
C SER A 182 2.41 -13.72 -25.20
N SER A 183 1.26 -13.98 -25.80
CA SER A 183 1.05 -15.25 -26.50
C SER A 183 1.98 -15.24 -27.72
N GLY A 184 3.28 -15.36 -27.43
CA GLY A 184 4.31 -15.72 -28.39
C GLY A 184 4.74 -17.12 -27.99
N ASP A 185 4.54 -18.07 -28.89
CA ASP A 185 4.91 -19.46 -28.71
C ASP A 185 6.32 -19.57 -28.11
N VAL A 186 6.42 -20.11 -26.90
CA VAL A 186 7.69 -20.55 -26.35
C VAL A 186 8.07 -21.80 -27.14
N ILE A 187 8.88 -21.63 -28.18
CA ILE A 187 9.56 -22.74 -28.85
C ILE A 187 10.59 -23.29 -27.84
N ILE A 188 10.23 -24.36 -27.15
CA ILE A 188 11.17 -25.17 -26.37
C ILE A 188 11.96 -26.01 -27.38
N PRO A 189 13.28 -25.79 -27.57
CA PRO A 189 14.06 -26.64 -28.45
C PRO A 189 14.16 -28.04 -27.82
N ARG A 190 13.65 -29.05 -28.54
CA ARG A 190 13.71 -30.45 -28.15
C ARG A 190 15.16 -30.93 -28.25
N ILE A 191 15.83 -31.08 -27.11
CA ILE A 191 17.15 -31.72 -27.04
C ILE A 191 16.95 -33.21 -27.30
N THR A 192 17.41 -33.68 -28.46
CA THR A 192 17.52 -35.10 -28.79
C THR A 192 18.75 -35.68 -28.08
N MET A 193 18.55 -36.66 -27.20
CA MET A 193 19.63 -37.43 -26.58
C MET A 193 20.36 -38.27 -27.63
N PRO A 194 21.70 -38.30 -27.67
CA PRO A 194 22.42 -39.27 -28.47
C PRO A 194 22.41 -40.63 -27.77
N VAL A 195 22.30 -41.66 -28.61
CA VAL A 195 22.25 -43.08 -28.27
C VAL A 195 23.56 -43.53 -27.62
N SER A 196 23.43 -44.48 -26.70
CA SER A 196 24.46 -45.15 -25.89
C SER A 196 25.82 -45.39 -26.57
N GLY A 197 26.88 -44.93 -25.91
CA GLY A 197 28.26 -45.39 -26.12
C GLY A 197 28.97 -45.45 -24.77
N GLY A 198 29.31 -46.66 -24.30
CA GLY A 198 29.90 -46.88 -22.98
C GLY A 198 31.32 -46.34 -22.86
N PHE A 199 31.65 -45.72 -21.73
CA PHE A 199 33.03 -45.44 -21.34
C PHE A 199 33.24 -45.65 -19.83
N LYS A 200 34.36 -46.32 -19.52
CA LYS A 200 34.75 -46.90 -18.23
C LYS A 200 35.03 -45.85 -17.14
N LEU A 201 34.60 -46.13 -15.91
CA LEU A 201 35.07 -45.44 -14.71
C LEU A 201 36.55 -45.77 -14.42
N LYS A 202 37.34 -44.73 -14.14
CA LYS A 202 38.57 -44.83 -13.35
C LYS A 202 38.47 -43.87 -12.15
N ASN A 203 38.93 -44.37 -11.00
CA ASN A 203 39.10 -43.74 -9.68
C ASN A 203 39.56 -42.26 -9.75
N ILE A 204 39.37 -41.39 -8.75
CA ILE A 204 39.92 -41.41 -7.38
C ILE A 204 39.17 -40.31 -6.57
N GLY A 205 38.63 -40.59 -5.38
CA GLY A 205 39.18 -40.03 -4.14
C GLY A 205 38.09 -39.61 -3.13
N LYS A 206 37.99 -40.30 -1.99
CA LYS A 206 37.14 -39.97 -0.83
C LYS A 206 37.88 -39.04 0.13
N ILE A 207 37.23 -38.00 0.68
CA ILE A 207 37.53 -37.44 2.02
C ILE A 207 36.23 -36.95 2.72
N GLY A 208 35.83 -37.72 3.74
CA GLY A 208 35.45 -37.33 5.13
C GLY A 208 34.36 -36.29 5.46
N PRO A 209 33.45 -36.57 6.42
CA PRO A 209 32.48 -35.61 6.96
C PRO A 209 33.06 -34.75 8.10
N LEU A 210 32.61 -33.50 8.21
CA LEU A 210 32.93 -32.59 9.33
C LEU A 210 31.88 -32.75 10.44
N SER A 211 32.29 -33.31 11.57
CA SER A 211 31.56 -33.30 12.84
C SER A 211 32.24 -32.38 13.86
N SER A 212 31.39 -31.60 14.54
CA SER A 212 31.55 -31.04 15.90
C SER A 212 32.71 -30.09 16.20
N LEU A 213 32.36 -28.93 16.78
CA LEU A 213 32.91 -28.48 18.07
C LEU A 213 32.00 -27.42 18.70
N ARG A 214 31.68 -27.64 19.98
CA ARG A 214 30.91 -26.79 20.90
C ARG A 214 31.89 -26.10 21.85
N SER A 215 31.56 -24.86 22.25
CA SER A 215 31.90 -24.14 23.51
C SER A 215 33.34 -24.07 24.02
N ARG A 216 33.83 -22.83 24.18
CA ARG A 216 34.20 -22.22 25.47
C ARG A 216 33.98 -20.71 25.39
#